data_AF-A0A966QFQ9-F1
#
_entry.id   AF-A0A966QFQ9-F1
#
_cell.length_a   1.000
_cell.length_b   1.000
_cell.length_c   1.000
_cell.angle_alpha   90.00
_cell.angle_beta   90.00
_cell.angle_gamma   90.00
#
_symmetry.space_group_name_H-M   'P 1'
#
loop_
_entity.id
_entity.type
_entity.pdbx_description
1 polymer ?
#
loop_
_entity_poly.entity_id
_entity_poly.type
_entity_poly.pdbx_seq_one_letter_code
_entity_poly.pdbx_strand_id
1 'polypeptide(L)' 'QARLVVDVGLEPAEAALLLYAGIASSTGLAQAQPQQLLVHMGRLQRSLTGMAAPLLDLATLNSWIRRAQQARSRRATN' A
#
# COMPACT_ATOMS: atom_id res chain seq x y z
N GLN A 1 -12.52 4.61 -10.74
CA GLN A 1 -11.58 3.51 -10.40
C GLN A 1 -10.58 3.98 -9.37
N ALA A 2 -10.18 3.13 -8.43
CA ALA A 2 -9.24 3.49 -7.37
C ALA A 2 -7.88 3.88 -7.99
N ARG A 3 -7.40 5.10 -7.68
CA ARG A 3 -6.18 5.69 -8.26
C ARG A 3 -4.95 4.78 -8.08
N LEU A 4 -4.91 4.02 -7.00
CA LEU A 4 -3.87 3.04 -6.68
C LEU A 4 -3.86 1.81 -7.62
N VAL A 5 -5.02 1.33 -8.06
CA VAL A 5 -5.10 0.20 -9.01
C VAL A 5 -4.47 0.61 -10.35
N VAL A 6 -4.80 1.81 -10.81
CA VAL A 6 -4.32 2.32 -12.11
C VAL A 6 -2.86 2.77 -12.03
N ASP A 7 -2.50 3.55 -11.01
CA ASP A 7 -1.17 4.17 -10.92
C ASP A 7 -0.08 3.17 -10.50
N VAL A 8 -0.42 2.22 -9.61
CA VAL A 8 0.56 1.28 -9.01
C VAL A 8 0.42 -0.12 -9.59
N GLY A 9 -0.74 -0.45 -10.20
CA GLY A 9 -1.08 -1.77 -10.72
C GLY A 9 -1.48 -2.77 -9.63
N LEU A 10 -2.02 -2.28 -8.52
CA LEU A 10 -2.45 -3.13 -7.41
C LEU A 10 -3.76 -3.84 -7.74
N GLU A 11 -3.93 -5.05 -7.20
CA GLU A 11 -5.21 -5.72 -7.23
C GLU A 11 -6.26 -4.89 -6.46
N PRO A 12 -7.56 -4.95 -6.84
CA PRO A 12 -8.61 -4.17 -6.16
C PRO A 12 -8.66 -4.42 -4.64
N ALA A 13 -8.41 -5.65 -4.20
CA ALA A 13 -8.37 -6.02 -2.78
C ALA A 13 -7.17 -5.38 -2.04
N GLU A 14 -5.99 -5.33 -2.67
CA GLU A 14 -4.80 -4.67 -2.12
C GLU A 14 -5.01 -3.16 -2.02
N ALA A 15 -5.60 -2.56 -3.06
CA ALA A 15 -5.94 -1.15 -3.05
C ALA A 15 -6.98 -0.80 -1.96
N ALA A 16 -7.97 -1.66 -1.72
CA ALA A 16 -8.94 -1.49 -0.65
C ALA A 16 -8.29 -1.55 0.75
N LEU A 17 -7.32 -2.46 0.96
CA LEU A 17 -6.55 -2.51 2.20
C LEU A 17 -5.77 -1.22 2.45
N LEU A 18 -5.09 -0.71 1.42
CA LEU A 18 -4.39 0.58 1.52
C LEU A 18 -5.34 1.75 1.75
N LEU A 19 -6.54 1.74 1.14
CA LEU A 19 -7.54 2.77 1.42
C LEU A 19 -7.99 2.73 2.88
N TYR A 20 -8.24 1.55 3.43
CA TYR A 20 -8.58 1.37 4.84
C TYR A 20 -7.41 1.75 5.77
N ALA A 21 -6.18 1.61 5.30
CA ALA A 21 -4.97 2.12 5.97
C ALA A 21 -4.88 3.65 6.05
N GLY A 22 -5.69 4.37 5.27
CA GLY A 22 -5.56 5.81 5.05
C GLY A 22 -4.62 6.19 3.90
N ILE A 23 -4.12 5.23 3.12
CA ILE A 23 -3.29 5.47 1.93
C ILE A 23 -4.19 5.45 0.69
N ALA A 24 -4.57 6.64 0.21
CA ALA A 24 -5.46 6.79 -0.94
C ALA A 24 -4.74 7.14 -2.26
N SER A 25 -3.42 7.36 -2.23
CA SER A 25 -2.66 7.82 -3.41
C SER A 25 -1.31 7.12 -3.55
N SER A 26 -0.86 7.03 -4.80
CA SER A 26 0.49 6.55 -5.15
C SER A 26 1.59 7.40 -4.51
N THR A 27 1.39 8.73 -4.40
CA THR A 27 2.33 9.62 -3.71
C THR A 27 2.45 9.29 -2.22
N GLY A 28 1.31 9.13 -1.52
CA GLY A 28 1.31 8.77 -0.10
C GLY A 28 1.95 7.41 0.14
N LEU A 29 1.72 6.44 -0.76
CA LEU A 29 2.38 5.14 -0.71
C LEU A 29 3.89 5.23 -0.96
N ALA A 30 4.32 6.02 -1.95
CA ALA A 30 5.73 6.17 -2.29
C ALA A 30 6.58 6.84 -1.19
N GLN A 31 5.94 7.63 -0.32
CA GLN A 31 6.55 8.28 0.85
C GLN A 31 6.42 7.47 2.14
N ALA A 32 5.63 6.39 2.13
CA ALA A 32 5.41 5.58 3.32
C ALA A 32 6.69 4.83 3.73
N GLN A 33 6.93 4.71 5.03
CA GLN A 33 8.01 3.88 5.55
C GLN A 33 7.54 2.42 5.67
N PRO A 34 8.22 1.45 5.04
CA PRO A 34 7.75 0.06 4.98
C PRO A 34 7.50 -0.57 6.36
N GLN A 35 8.38 -0.28 7.33
CA GLN A 35 8.29 -0.83 8.69
C GLN A 35 7.11 -0.25 9.47
N GLN A 36 6.89 1.06 9.37
CA GLN A 36 5.74 1.73 9.99
C GLN A 36 4.43 1.23 9.37
N LEU A 37 4.41 1.05 8.05
CA LEU A 37 3.27 0.53 7.33
C LEU A 37 2.95 -0.91 7.73
N LEU A 38 3.96 -1.77 7.88
CA LEU A 38 3.78 -3.15 8.36
C LEU A 38 3.12 -3.20 9.74
N VAL A 39 3.60 -2.39 10.69
CA VAL A 39 3.03 -2.33 12.05
C VAL A 39 1.61 -1.77 12.02
N HIS A 40 1.34 -0.75 11.20
CA HIS A 40 0.00 -0.20 11.03
C HIS A 40 -0.96 -1.23 10.43
N MET A 41 -0.53 -1.95 9.39
CA MET A 41 -1.32 -3.02 8.75
C MET A 41 -1.59 -4.18 9.69
N GLY A 42 -0.59 -4.62 10.47
CA GLY A 42 -0.81 -5.67 11.46
C GLY A 42 -1.83 -5.28 12.54
N ARG A 43 -1.79 -4.02 13.01
CA ARG A 43 -2.79 -3.49 13.96
C ARG A 43 -4.18 -3.41 13.32
N LEU A 44 -4.25 -2.93 12.09
CA LEU A 44 -5.50 -2.80 11.33
C LEU A 44 -6.15 -4.16 11.06
N GLN A 45 -5.36 -5.14 10.63
CA GLN A 45 -5.81 -6.50 10.41
C GLN A 45 -6.35 -7.12 11.70
N ARG A 46 -5.63 -6.97 12.82
CA ARG A 46 -6.12 -7.45 14.12
C ARG A 46 -7.44 -6.78 14.53
N SER A 47 -7.58 -5.49 14.27
CA SER A 47 -8.83 -4.74 14.51
C SER A 47 -10.00 -5.23 13.67
N LEU A 48 -9.73 -5.62 12.42
CA LEU A 48 -10.76 -6.09 11.48
C LEU A 48 -11.15 -7.56 11.67
N THR A 49 -10.18 -8.44 11.92
CA THR A 49 -10.38 -9.88 11.88
C THR A 49 -10.32 -10.54 13.25
N GLY A 50 -9.88 -9.82 14.28
CA GLY A 50 -9.56 -10.39 15.60
C GLY A 50 -8.35 -11.32 15.59
N MET A 51 -7.73 -11.58 14.43
CA MET A 51 -6.59 -12.48 14.29
C MET A 51 -5.27 -11.73 14.21
N ALA A 52 -4.22 -12.31 14.80
CA ALA A 52 -2.89 -11.72 14.85
C ALA A 52 -1.99 -12.11 13.66
N ALA A 53 -2.41 -13.04 12.81
CA ALA A 53 -1.60 -13.50 11.68
C ALA A 53 -1.56 -12.41 10.59
N PRO A 54 -0.36 -11.94 10.19
CA PRO A 54 -0.26 -10.91 9.16
C PRO A 54 -0.58 -11.53 7.79
N LEU A 55 -1.61 -10.99 7.12
CA LEU A 55 -1.91 -11.33 5.73
C LEU A 55 -0.90 -10.72 4.75
N LEU A 56 -0.12 -9.72 5.22
CA LEU A 56 0.82 -8.95 4.43
C LEU A 56 2.21 -9.00 5.07
N ASP A 57 3.21 -9.33 4.26
CA ASP A 57 4.61 -9.32 4.67
C ASP A 57 5.33 -8.03 4.23
N LEU A 58 6.53 -7.84 4.76
CA LEU A 58 7.35 -6.67 4.45
C LEU A 58 7.78 -6.66 2.96
N ALA A 59 7.92 -7.82 2.33
CA ALA A 59 8.30 -7.93 0.92
C ALA A 59 7.21 -7.36 0.00
N THR A 60 5.95 -7.71 0.26
CA THR A 60 4.78 -7.20 -0.46
C THR A 60 4.67 -5.68 -0.33
N LEU A 61 4.80 -5.15 0.90
CA LEU A 61 4.76 -3.71 1.13
C LEU A 61 5.89 -2.97 0.41
N ASN A 62 7.11 -3.51 0.45
CA ASN A 62 8.24 -2.94 -0.28
C ASN A 62 8.02 -2.94 -1.80
N SER A 63 7.44 -4.00 -2.34
CA SER A 63 7.08 -4.09 -3.76
C SER A 63 6.11 -2.97 -4.14
N TRP A 64 5.05 -2.79 -3.36
CA TRP A 64 4.06 -1.73 -3.60
C TRP A 64 4.67 -0.32 -3.53
N ILE A 65 5.51 -0.05 -2.53
CA ILE A 65 6.22 1.24 -2.38
C ILE A 65 7.13 1.50 -3.58
N ARG A 66 7.92 0.50 -4.01
CA ARG A 66 8.80 0.63 -5.19
C ARG A 66 8.00 0.89 -6.46
N ARG A 67 6.89 0.17 -6.67
CA ARG A 67 6.00 0.38 -7.83
C ARG A 67 5.42 1.80 -7.83
N ALA A 68 5.01 2.30 -6.66
CA ALA A 68 4.51 3.67 -6.53
C ALA A 68 5.58 4.73 -6.81
N GLN A 69 6.82 4.51 -6.36
CA GLN A 69 7.97 5.37 -6.68
C GLN A 69 8.25 5.40 -8.19
N GLN A 70 8.26 4.23 -8.84
CA GLN A 70 8.46 4.13 -10.29
C GLN A 70 7.34 4.83 -11.08
N ALA A 71 6.09 4.65 -10.67
CA ALA A 71 4.94 5.32 -11.29
C ALA A 71 5.05 6.85 -11.19
N ARG A 72 5.53 7.36 -10.05
CA ARG A 72 5.79 8.80 -9.87
C ARG A 72 6.91 9.29 -10.79
N SER A 73 8.03 8.57 -10.90
CA SER A 73 9.13 8.96 -11.78
C SER A 73 8.70 9.03 -13.24
N ARG A 74 7.86 8.09 -13.69
CA ARG A 74 7.29 8.10 -15.06
C ARG A 74 6.39 9.31 -15.31
N ARG A 75 5.58 9.72 -14.33
CA ARG A 75 4.74 10.92 -14.43
C ARG A 75 5.53 12.22 -14.41
N ALA A 76 6.71 12.26 -13.79
CA ALA A 76 7.55 13.46 -13.77
C ALA A 76 8.32 13.69 -15.08
N THR A 77 8.39 12.68 -15.95
CA THR A 77 9.10 12.72 -17.23
C THR A 77 8.19 12.88 -18.45
N ASN A 78 6.88 13.04 -18.24
CA ASN A 78 5.87 13.24 -19.29
C ASN A 78 5.06 14.50 -19.02
#